data_AF-A0A7Y9K142-F1
#
_entry.id   AF-A0A7Y9K142-F1
#
_cell.length_a   1.000
_cell.length_b   1.000
_cell.length_c   1.000
_cell.angle_alpha   90.00
_cell.angle_beta   90.00
_cell.angle_gamma   90.00
#
_symmetry.space_group_name_H-M   'P 1'
#
loop_
_entity.id
_entity.type
_entity.pdbx_description
1 polymer ?
#
loop_
_entity_poly.entity_id
_entity_poly.type
_entity_poly.pdbx_seq_one_letter_code
_entity_poly.pdbx_strand_id
1 'polypeptide(L)'
;METSVLASSGDRLIAQASTLSGATASTVAASAGALGHSSLEHAVGQFARRWATGLTALATDLHEAGTALGGVATTFEQVDARVASAARQMLR
;
A
#
# COMPACT_ATOMS: atom_id res chain seq x y z
N MET A 1 0.99 20.46 12.88
CA MET A 1 1.17 19.07 13.37
C MET A 1 0.35 18.08 12.52
N GLU A 2 0.21 18.29 11.21
CA GLU A 2 -0.66 17.45 10.35
C GLU A 2 0.12 16.82 9.19
N THR A 3 1.10 17.53 8.63
CA THR A 3 1.92 17.10 7.49
C THR A 3 2.81 15.89 7.79
N SER A 4 3.42 15.83 8.98
CA SER A 4 4.24 14.68 9.42
C SER A 4 3.42 13.42 9.67
N VAL A 5 2.14 13.57 10.06
CA VAL A 5 1.21 12.44 10.22
C VAL A 5 0.80 11.90 8.86
N LEU A 6 0.56 12.76 7.86
CA LEU A 6 0.28 12.36 6.48
C LEU A 6 1.46 11.60 5.86
N ALA A 7 2.67 12.12 5.98
CA ALA A 7 3.88 11.45 5.49
C ALA A 7 4.09 10.09 6.17
N SER A 8 4.00 10.04 7.51
CA SER A 8 4.15 8.78 8.25
C SER A 8 3.05 7.75 7.91
N SER A 9 1.82 8.22 7.67
CA SER A 9 0.73 7.35 7.23
C SER A 9 0.97 6.81 5.83
N GLY A 10 1.48 7.64 4.92
CA GLY A 10 1.88 7.23 3.58
C GLY A 10 2.96 6.14 3.60
N ASP A 11 4.02 6.33 4.38
CA ASP A 11 5.10 5.35 4.55
C ASP A 11 4.58 4.02 5.10
N ARG A 12 3.66 4.06 6.07
CA ARG A 12 3.04 2.85 6.64
C ARG A 12 2.23 2.07 5.61
N LEU A 13 1.46 2.75 4.75
CA LEU A 13 0.70 2.09 3.69
C LEU A 13 1.62 1.45 2.65
N ILE A 14 2.71 2.11 2.26
CA ILE A 14 3.71 1.56 1.33
C ILE A 14 4.42 0.34 1.94
N ALA A 15 4.73 0.37 3.24
CA ALA A 15 5.33 -0.77 3.94
C ALA A 15 4.37 -1.97 4.01
N GLN A 16 3.08 -1.72 4.26
CA GLN A 16 2.05 -2.77 4.24
C GLN A 16 1.85 -3.35 2.84
N ALA A 17 1.81 -2.52 1.80
CA ALA A 17 1.77 -2.95 0.41
C ALA A 17 2.93 -3.91 0.08
N SER A 18 4.15 -3.56 0.50
CA SER A 18 5.35 -4.38 0.28
C SER A 18 5.26 -5.74 0.97
N THR A 19 4.70 -5.78 2.18
CA THR A 19 4.48 -7.02 2.93
C THR A 19 3.45 -7.91 2.22
N LEU A 20 2.34 -7.34 1.74
CA LEU A 20 1.27 -8.06 1.06
C LEU A 20 1.70 -8.56 -0.32
N SER A 21 2.50 -7.79 -1.06
CA SER A 21 3.09 -8.25 -2.33
C SER A 21 4.03 -9.45 -2.15
N GLY A 22 4.61 -9.62 -0.97
CA GLY A 22 5.43 -10.79 -0.61
C GLY A 22 4.60 -12.03 -0.23
N ALA A 23 3.34 -11.85 0.18
CA ALA A 23 2.41 -12.95 0.48
C ALA A 23 1.80 -13.48 -0.82
N THR A 24 2.36 -14.56 -1.37
CA THR A 24 1.99 -15.08 -2.70
C THR A 24 0.95 -16.22 -2.64
N ALA A 25 0.38 -16.59 -3.80
CA ALA A 25 -0.48 -17.77 -3.98
C ALA A 25 0.13 -19.09 -3.47
N SER A 26 1.46 -19.14 -3.34
CA SER A 26 2.21 -20.33 -2.97
C SER A 26 1.86 -20.85 -1.57
N THR A 27 1.49 -19.97 -0.62
CA THR A 27 1.05 -20.36 0.73
C THR A 27 -0.25 -21.16 0.72
N VAL A 28 -1.14 -20.88 -0.24
CA VAL A 28 -2.43 -21.57 -0.38
C VAL A 28 -2.29 -22.83 -1.26
N ALA A 29 -1.47 -22.77 -2.30
CA ALA A 29 -1.23 -23.89 -3.21
C ALA A 29 -0.49 -25.06 -2.53
N ALA A 30 0.40 -24.78 -1.55
CA ALA A 30 1.12 -25.80 -0.79
C ALA A 30 0.18 -26.77 -0.04
N SER A 31 -1.04 -26.36 0.29
CA SER A 31 -2.04 -27.17 0.99
C SER A 31 -2.90 -28.06 0.08
N ALA A 32 -2.82 -27.88 -1.24
CA ALA A 32 -3.75 -28.52 -2.19
C ALA A 32 -3.39 -29.98 -2.54
N GLY A 33 -2.10 -30.34 -2.51
CA GLY A 33 -1.61 -31.65 -2.97
C GLY A 33 -2.02 -32.87 -2.13
N ALA A 34 -2.86 -32.71 -1.10
CA ALA A 34 -3.25 -33.76 -0.16
C ALA A 34 -4.77 -33.98 -0.05
N LEU A 35 -5.57 -33.44 -0.99
CA LEU A 35 -7.04 -33.47 -0.87
C LEU A 35 -7.69 -34.72 -1.48
N GLY A 36 -6.93 -35.60 -2.15
CA GLY A 36 -7.37 -36.92 -2.60
C GLY A 36 -8.43 -36.92 -3.71
N HIS A 37 -8.80 -35.75 -4.25
CA HIS A 37 -9.77 -35.62 -5.35
C HIS A 37 -9.44 -34.42 -6.24
N SER A 38 -9.27 -34.67 -7.54
CA SER A 38 -8.92 -33.67 -8.56
C SER A 38 -9.80 -32.42 -8.58
N SER A 39 -11.11 -32.54 -8.34
CA SER A 39 -12.03 -31.41 -8.27
C SER A 39 -11.75 -30.48 -7.08
N LEU A 40 -11.37 -31.05 -5.92
CA LEU A 40 -10.98 -30.29 -4.73
C LEU A 40 -9.63 -29.59 -4.96
N GLU A 41 -8.67 -30.28 -5.54
CA GLU A 41 -7.37 -29.68 -5.94
C GLU A 41 -7.58 -28.52 -6.91
N HIS A 42 -8.45 -28.68 -7.90
CA HIS A 42 -8.78 -27.64 -8.86
C HIS A 42 -9.46 -26.44 -8.20
N ALA A 43 -10.44 -26.68 -7.32
CA ALA A 43 -11.14 -25.63 -6.58
C ALA A 43 -10.19 -24.83 -5.67
N VAL A 44 -9.31 -25.51 -4.94
CA VAL A 44 -8.30 -24.87 -4.07
C VAL A 44 -7.27 -24.13 -4.90
N GLY A 45 -6.84 -24.65 -6.05
CA GLY A 45 -5.95 -23.94 -6.97
C GLY A 45 -6.59 -22.69 -7.59
N GLN A 46 -7.89 -22.72 -7.90
CA GLN A 46 -8.62 -21.53 -8.34
C GLN A 46 -8.76 -20.49 -7.22
N PHE A 47 -9.06 -20.93 -5.99
CA PHE A 47 -9.11 -20.07 -4.83
C PHE A 47 -7.74 -19.41 -4.56
N ALA A 48 -6.66 -20.18 -4.56
CA ALA A 48 -5.30 -19.68 -4.37
C ALA A 48 -4.93 -18.59 -5.37
N ARG A 49 -5.27 -18.80 -6.66
CA ARG A 49 -5.03 -17.81 -7.72
C ARG A 49 -5.84 -16.53 -7.49
N ARG A 50 -7.15 -16.65 -7.24
CA ARG A 50 -8.01 -15.49 -6.95
C ARG A 50 -7.55 -14.72 -5.72
N TRP A 51 -7.16 -15.43 -4.67
CA TRP A 51 -6.64 -14.86 -3.44
C TRP A 51 -5.36 -14.06 -3.71
N ALA A 52 -4.41 -14.64 -4.44
CA ALA A 52 -3.18 -13.94 -4.82
C ALA A 52 -3.46 -12.69 -5.66
N THR A 53 -4.35 -12.78 -6.65
CA THR A 53 -4.78 -11.61 -7.44
C THR A 53 -5.36 -10.51 -6.54
N GLY A 54 -6.20 -10.88 -5.57
CA GLY A 54 -6.77 -9.93 -4.60
C GLY A 54 -5.71 -9.28 -3.70
N LEU A 55 -4.73 -10.05 -3.21
CA LEU A 55 -3.62 -9.51 -2.43
C LEU A 55 -2.74 -8.55 -3.24
N THR A 56 -2.46 -8.87 -4.50
CA THR A 56 -1.73 -7.98 -5.41
C THR A 56 -2.49 -6.67 -5.64
N ALA A 57 -3.79 -6.74 -5.94
CA ALA A 57 -4.61 -5.54 -6.13
C ALA A 57 -4.62 -4.66 -4.86
N LEU A 58 -4.84 -5.27 -3.69
CA LEU A 58 -4.78 -4.55 -2.41
C LEU A 58 -3.42 -3.91 -2.15
N ALA A 59 -2.32 -4.61 -2.47
CA ALA A 59 -0.98 -4.06 -2.33
C ALA A 59 -0.78 -2.84 -3.26
N THR A 60 -1.27 -2.90 -4.50
CA THR A 60 -1.26 -1.76 -5.42
C THR A 60 -2.05 -0.58 -4.85
N ASP A 61 -3.28 -0.80 -4.38
CA ASP A 61 -4.13 0.26 -3.82
C ASP A 61 -3.47 0.94 -2.61
N LEU A 62 -2.85 0.16 -1.72
CA LEU A 62 -2.11 0.68 -0.57
C LEU A 62 -0.89 1.48 -0.98
N HIS A 63 -0.17 1.05 -2.01
CA HIS A 63 0.97 1.78 -2.55
C HIS A 63 0.53 3.14 -3.12
N GLU A 64 -0.52 3.16 -3.96
CA GLU A 64 -1.06 4.37 -4.56
C GLU A 64 -1.58 5.36 -3.50
N ALA A 65 -2.32 4.87 -2.51
CA ALA A 65 -2.79 5.68 -1.40
C ALA A 65 -1.61 6.27 -0.59
N GLY A 66 -0.58 5.46 -0.35
CA GLY A 66 0.62 5.92 0.35
C GLY A 66 1.38 7.00 -0.41
N THR A 67 1.58 6.83 -1.72
CA THR A 67 2.18 7.83 -2.60
C THR A 67 1.36 9.12 -2.65
N ALA A 68 0.03 9.03 -2.71
CA ALA A 68 -0.85 10.20 -2.71
C ALA A 68 -0.72 10.99 -1.40
N LEU A 69 -0.71 10.32 -0.24
CA LEU A 69 -0.50 10.96 1.06
C LEU A 69 0.87 11.63 1.15
N GLY A 70 1.92 10.99 0.66
CA GLY A 70 3.26 11.58 0.57
C GLY A 70 3.29 12.84 -0.29
N GLY A 71 2.65 12.81 -1.47
CA GLY A 71 2.54 13.97 -2.36
C GLY A 71 1.77 15.14 -1.75
N VAL A 72 0.68 14.87 -1.04
CA VAL A 72 -0.08 15.88 -0.30
C VAL A 72 0.78 16.49 0.82
N ALA A 73 1.52 15.67 1.56
CA ALA A 73 2.41 16.14 2.62
C ALA A 73 3.48 17.10 2.06
N THR A 74 4.16 16.71 0.98
CA THR A 74 5.13 17.58 0.29
C THR A 74 4.52 18.89 -0.20
N THR A 75 3.28 18.85 -0.70
CA THR A 75 2.58 20.06 -1.14
C THR A 75 2.34 21.03 0.02
N PHE A 76 1.90 20.53 1.17
CA PHE A 76 1.73 21.37 2.36
C PHE A 76 3.04 21.96 2.86
N GLU A 77 4.14 21.19 2.87
CA GLU A 77 5.46 21.71 3.25
C GLU A 77 5.90 22.88 2.34
N GLN A 78 5.64 22.77 1.03
CA GLN A 78 5.95 23.84 0.08
C GLN A 78 5.09 25.09 0.29
N VAL A 79 3.80 24.91 0.60
CA VAL A 79 2.89 26.03 0.92
C VAL A 79 3.34 26.75 2.19
N ASP A 80 3.64 26.00 3.26
CA ASP A 80 4.13 26.57 4.52
C ASP A 80 5.44 27.35 4.31
N ALA A 81 6.38 26.80 3.53
CA ALA A 81 7.64 27.48 3.22
C ALA A 81 7.42 28.80 2.45
N ARG A 82 6.46 28.83 1.51
CA ARG A 82 6.10 30.04 0.75
C ARG A 82 5.46 31.09 1.65
N VAL A 83 4.52 30.70 2.51
CA VAL A 83 3.86 31.60 3.47
C VAL A 83 4.87 32.18 4.45
N ALA A 84 5.76 31.36 5.02
CA ALA A 84 6.81 31.81 5.92
C ALA A 84 7.83 32.75 5.25
N SER A 85 8.09 32.56 3.95
CA SER A 85 8.93 33.48 3.17
C SER A 85 8.24 34.83 2.96
N ALA A 86 6.97 34.82 2.56
CA ALA A 86 6.17 36.04 2.36
C ALA A 86 6.02 36.84 3.66
N ALA A 87 5.72 36.18 4.78
CA ALA A 87 5.63 36.83 6.09
C ALA A 87 6.93 37.53 6.50
N ARG A 88 8.09 36.90 6.23
CA ARG A 88 9.40 37.51 6.49
C ARG A 88 9.69 38.72 5.60
N GLN A 89 9.16 38.75 4.38
CA GLN A 89 9.30 39.91 3.49
C GLN A 89 8.42 41.08 3.94
N MET A 90 7.23 40.84 4.48
CA MET A 90 6.33 41.90 4.96
C MET A 90 6.82 42.58 6.26
N LEU A 91 7.69 41.91 7.02
CA LEU A 91 8.28 42.43 8.26
C LEU A 91 9.59 43.22 8.04
N ARG A 92 10.06 43.34 6.80
CA ARG A 92 11.23 44.12 6.40
C ARG A 92 10.80 45.37 5.65
#